data_AF-A0A849Z1C2-F1
#
_entry.id   AF-A0A849Z1C2-F1
#
_cell.length_a   1.000
_cell.length_b   1.000
_cell.length_c   1.000
_cell.angle_alpha   90.00
_cell.angle_beta   90.00
_cell.angle_gamma   90.00
#
_symmetry.space_group_name_H-M   'P 1'
#
loop_
_entity.id
_entity.type
_entity.pdbx_description
1 polymer ?
#
loop_
_entity_poly.entity_id
_entity_poly.type
_entity_poly.pdbx_seq_one_letter_code
_entity_poly.pdbx_strand_id
1 'polypeptide(L)'
;MKASLRNALFSTASLAILTGALVGCGNEPTPGRWDYHETSVGKNTCNYDGVVSNGGGYFQLVADGDGYTIEPGDGTAAFSCTLDGDELDCPDRAAVEQELSGLDAKLVIKVTANVTVENSARMVGTQHGTVSCEGSGCGAAAASVGASLPCEFEVDFEADFDED
;
A
#
# COMPACT_ATOMS: atom_id res chain seq x y z
N MET A 1 11.65 -76.90 -0.90
CA MET A 1 10.20 -76.69 -1.07
C MET A 1 9.64 -76.10 0.22
N LYS A 2 8.92 -74.97 0.11
CA LYS A 2 7.89 -74.41 1.03
C LYS A 2 8.36 -73.97 2.44
N ALA A 3 8.45 -72.66 2.72
CA ALA A 3 7.37 -71.77 3.25
C ALA A 3 7.44 -71.69 4.79
N SER A 4 7.13 -70.63 5.53
CA SER A 4 6.61 -69.28 5.30
C SER A 4 6.71 -68.51 6.64
N LEU A 5 6.81 -67.18 6.57
CA LEU A 5 6.77 -66.16 7.62
C LEU A 5 5.69 -66.34 8.70
N ARG A 6 5.92 -65.78 9.91
CA ARG A 6 4.97 -64.87 10.60
C ARG A 6 5.67 -63.80 11.45
N ASN A 7 5.62 -62.57 10.94
CA ASN A 7 5.89 -61.32 11.66
C ASN A 7 4.84 -61.09 12.77
N ALA A 8 5.26 -60.58 13.91
CA ALA A 8 4.37 -59.94 14.88
C ALA A 8 4.39 -58.42 14.63
N LEU A 9 3.26 -57.92 14.12
CA LEU A 9 2.88 -56.51 14.08
C LEU A 9 2.35 -56.08 15.46
N PHE A 10 2.58 -54.84 15.87
CA PHE A 10 1.66 -53.91 16.56
C PHE A 10 2.43 -52.59 16.74
N SER A 11 2.55 -51.75 15.71
CA SER A 11 1.59 -50.70 15.30
C SER A 11 1.37 -49.65 16.39
N THR A 12 2.34 -48.76 16.57
CA THR A 12 2.16 -47.49 17.27
C THR A 12 1.33 -46.56 16.39
N ALA A 13 0.08 -46.31 16.80
CA ALA A 13 -0.78 -45.32 16.17
C ALA A 13 -0.24 -43.91 16.48
N SER A 14 0.55 -43.35 15.57
CA SER A 14 0.89 -41.93 15.57
C SER A 14 -0.33 -41.14 15.08
N LEU A 15 -1.01 -40.49 16.01
CA LEU A 15 -2.06 -39.52 15.73
C LEU A 15 -1.39 -38.27 15.15
N ALA A 16 -1.22 -38.23 13.83
CA ALA A 16 -0.79 -37.03 13.12
C ALA A 16 -1.94 -36.02 13.14
N ILE A 17 -1.80 -34.99 13.98
CA ILE A 17 -2.67 -33.81 13.96
C ILE A 17 -2.37 -33.09 12.65
N LEU A 18 -3.25 -33.26 11.67
CA LEU A 18 -3.22 -32.54 10.41
C LEU A 18 -3.75 -31.12 10.68
N THR A 19 -2.87 -30.22 11.12
CA THR A 19 -3.15 -28.78 11.11
C THR A 19 -3.31 -28.36 9.66
N GLY A 20 -4.56 -28.23 9.22
CA GLY A 20 -4.90 -27.65 7.94
C GLY A 20 -4.38 -26.23 7.87
N ALA A 21 -3.36 -26.00 7.03
CA ALA A 21 -3.09 -24.69 6.51
C ALA A 21 -4.31 -24.30 5.67
N LEU A 22 -5.13 -23.39 6.20
CA LEU A 22 -6.05 -22.60 5.41
C LEU A 22 -5.17 -21.73 4.51
N VAL A 23 -4.80 -22.26 3.34
CA VAL A 23 -4.24 -21.45 2.27
C VAL A 23 -5.41 -20.58 1.82
N GLY A 24 -5.47 -19.35 2.32
CA GLY A 24 -6.41 -18.36 1.81
C GLY A 24 -6.12 -18.18 0.33
N CYS A 25 -7.10 -18.48 -0.52
CA CYS A 25 -7.03 -18.22 -1.96
C CYS A 25 -7.19 -16.72 -2.21
N GLY A 26 -6.26 -15.90 -1.72
CA GLY A 26 -6.20 -14.49 -2.07
C GLY A 26 -5.71 -14.32 -3.50
N ASN A 27 -6.14 -13.26 -4.17
CA ASN A 27 -5.58 -12.79 -5.42
C ASN A 27 -4.21 -12.17 -5.13
N GLU A 28 -3.15 -12.84 -5.59
CA GLU A 28 -1.82 -12.24 -5.55
C GLU A 28 -1.61 -11.37 -6.80
N PRO A 29 -1.14 -10.12 -6.63
CA PRO A 29 -0.82 -9.27 -7.77
C PRO A 29 0.48 -9.71 -8.45
N THR A 30 0.52 -9.54 -9.76
CA THR A 30 1.70 -9.84 -10.57
C THR A 30 2.81 -8.82 -10.29
N PRO A 31 4.01 -9.24 -9.85
CA PRO A 31 5.16 -8.34 -9.77
C PRO A 31 5.54 -7.85 -11.17
N GLY A 32 5.86 -6.57 -11.30
CA GLY A 32 6.13 -5.95 -12.59
C GLY A 32 5.71 -4.50 -12.62
N ARG A 33 5.55 -3.96 -13.82
CA ARG A 33 5.12 -2.58 -14.04
C ARG A 33 3.60 -2.50 -13.96
N TRP A 34 3.09 -1.44 -13.37
CA TRP A 34 1.66 -1.18 -13.25
C TRP A 34 1.38 0.26 -13.66
N ASP A 35 0.35 0.44 -14.48
CA ASP A 35 -0.19 1.76 -14.81
C ASP A 35 -1.15 2.18 -13.71
N TYR A 36 -0.98 3.41 -13.22
CA TYR A 36 -1.73 4.00 -12.13
C TYR A 36 -2.59 5.16 -12.63
N HIS A 37 -3.86 5.17 -12.22
CA HIS A 37 -4.82 6.20 -12.57
C HIS A 37 -5.69 6.62 -11.38
N GLU A 38 -5.68 7.91 -11.04
CA GLU A 38 -6.65 8.47 -10.11
C GLU A 38 -8.04 8.53 -10.73
N THR A 39 -9.03 8.02 -10.01
CA THR A 39 -10.42 7.96 -10.48
C THR A 39 -11.30 9.02 -9.85
N SER A 40 -11.06 9.37 -8.58
CA SER A 40 -11.92 10.26 -7.84
C SER A 40 -11.21 10.93 -6.66
N VAL A 41 -11.66 12.13 -6.29
CA VAL A 41 -11.30 12.77 -5.02
C VAL A 41 -12.45 12.53 -4.03
N GLY A 42 -12.23 11.63 -3.07
CA GLY A 42 -13.24 11.26 -2.07
C GLY A 42 -13.45 12.35 -1.01
N LYS A 43 -12.36 12.93 -0.50
CA LYS A 43 -12.39 13.94 0.56
C LYS A 43 -11.28 14.96 0.36
N ASN A 44 -11.56 16.23 0.64
CA ASN A 44 -10.55 17.29 0.70
C ASN A 44 -10.96 18.34 1.75
N THR A 45 -10.33 18.33 2.93
CA THR A 45 -10.53 19.37 3.94
C THR A 45 -9.46 20.45 3.91
N CYS A 46 -8.48 20.33 3.01
CA CYS A 46 -7.37 21.27 2.88
C CYS A 46 -7.79 22.60 2.26
N ASN A 47 -8.96 22.66 1.59
CA ASN A 47 -9.42 23.85 0.85
C ASN A 47 -8.37 24.34 -0.17
N TYR A 48 -7.59 23.40 -0.69
CA TYR A 48 -6.55 23.64 -1.69
C TYR A 48 -6.56 22.49 -2.68
N ASP A 49 -7.00 22.78 -3.90
CA ASP A 49 -7.18 21.75 -4.94
C ASP A 49 -5.85 21.25 -5.50
N GLY A 50 -4.76 21.99 -5.32
CA GLY A 50 -3.43 21.62 -5.82
C GLY A 50 -2.72 20.52 -5.02
N VAL A 51 -3.27 20.06 -3.89
CA VAL A 51 -2.66 19.01 -3.05
C VAL A 51 -3.22 17.62 -3.34
N VAL A 52 -4.37 17.52 -4.02
CA VAL A 52 -5.20 16.29 -3.95
C VAL A 52 -5.05 15.37 -5.16
N SER A 53 -4.08 15.62 -6.04
CA SER A 53 -3.90 14.78 -7.23
C SER A 53 -2.42 14.57 -7.52
N ASN A 54 -2.01 13.30 -7.49
CA ASN A 54 -0.79 12.79 -8.09
C ASN A 54 -0.98 12.52 -9.59
N GLY A 55 -2.22 12.56 -10.09
CA GLY A 55 -2.58 12.38 -11.50
C GLY A 55 -2.55 10.92 -11.93
N GLY A 56 -1.66 10.61 -12.86
CA GLY A 56 -1.47 9.26 -13.38
C GLY A 56 0.00 8.99 -13.66
N GLY A 57 0.39 7.74 -13.78
CA GLY A 57 1.77 7.36 -13.98
C GLY A 57 1.94 5.85 -13.96
N TYR A 58 3.14 5.40 -13.62
CA TYR A 58 3.40 3.98 -13.41
C TYR A 58 4.15 3.78 -12.09
N PHE A 59 4.10 2.57 -11.57
CA PHE A 59 4.99 2.11 -10.50
C PHE A 59 5.49 0.70 -10.81
N GLN A 60 6.61 0.34 -10.21
CA GLN A 60 7.11 -1.03 -10.20
C GLN A 60 6.66 -1.71 -8.90
N LEU A 61 6.01 -2.85 -9.02
CA LEU A 61 5.69 -3.73 -7.91
C LEU A 61 6.73 -4.85 -7.83
N VAL A 62 7.47 -4.92 -6.72
CA VAL A 62 8.52 -5.90 -6.48
C VAL A 62 8.08 -6.80 -5.33
N ALA A 63 8.02 -8.11 -5.55
CA ALA A 63 7.78 -9.05 -4.46
C ALA A 63 8.96 -9.05 -3.47
N ASP A 64 8.68 -8.91 -2.18
CA ASP A 64 9.68 -8.88 -1.12
C ASP A 64 9.26 -9.78 0.06
N GLY A 65 9.64 -11.06 -0.04
CA GLY A 65 9.27 -12.06 0.96
C GLY A 65 7.75 -12.28 1.01
N ASP A 66 7.15 -11.92 2.14
CA ASP A 66 5.71 -12.05 2.40
C ASP A 66 4.91 -10.78 2.03
N GLY A 67 5.57 -9.77 1.45
CA GLY A 67 4.94 -8.52 1.05
C GLY A 67 5.45 -8.00 -0.30
N TYR A 68 5.25 -6.71 -0.53
CA TYR A 68 5.64 -6.04 -1.76
C TYR A 68 6.33 -4.71 -1.47
N THR A 69 7.29 -4.35 -2.31
CA THR A 69 7.82 -2.99 -2.38
C THR A 69 7.27 -2.32 -3.64
N ILE A 70 6.73 -1.11 -3.49
CA ILE A 70 6.33 -0.25 -4.59
C ILE A 70 7.46 0.75 -4.85
N GLU A 71 7.93 0.82 -6.09
CA GLU A 71 8.86 1.84 -6.57
C GLU A 71 8.13 2.80 -7.53
N PRO A 72 7.74 3.99 -7.07
CA PRO A 72 7.02 4.95 -7.91
C PRO A 72 7.84 5.45 -9.10
N GLY A 73 7.20 5.58 -10.26
CA GLY A 73 7.82 6.14 -11.48
C GLY A 73 7.96 7.67 -11.48
N ASP A 74 7.56 8.35 -10.40
CA ASP A 74 7.55 9.81 -10.25
C ASP A 74 8.79 10.35 -9.49
N GLY A 75 9.68 9.47 -9.05
CA GLY A 75 10.90 9.81 -8.30
C GLY A 75 10.71 9.97 -6.80
N THR A 76 9.51 9.69 -6.27
CA THR A 76 9.31 9.51 -4.82
C THR A 76 10.01 8.24 -4.34
N ALA A 77 10.24 8.14 -3.02
CA ALA A 77 10.93 7.00 -2.45
C ALA A 77 10.08 5.72 -2.56
N ALA A 78 10.75 4.58 -2.73
CA ALA A 78 10.08 3.28 -2.64
C ALA A 78 9.54 3.04 -1.23
N PHE A 79 8.43 2.31 -1.12
CA PHE A 79 7.77 2.00 0.14
C PHE A 79 7.25 0.57 0.17
N SER A 80 7.15 0.00 1.37
CA SER A 80 6.73 -1.38 1.58
C SER A 80 5.24 -1.47 1.85
N CYS A 81 4.65 -2.58 1.39
CA CYS A 81 3.27 -2.95 1.60
C CYS A 81 3.18 -4.41 2.06
N THR A 82 2.16 -4.73 2.86
CA THR A 82 1.88 -6.10 3.32
C THR A 82 0.60 -6.60 2.64
N LEU A 83 0.61 -7.83 2.14
CA LEU A 83 -0.58 -8.48 1.58
C LEU A 83 -1.24 -9.37 2.65
N ASP A 84 -2.52 -9.12 2.93
CA ASP A 84 -3.38 -9.99 3.75
C ASP A 84 -4.65 -10.35 2.97
N GLY A 85 -4.70 -11.58 2.45
CA GLY A 85 -5.75 -12.01 1.53
C GLY A 85 -5.70 -11.24 0.21
N ASP A 86 -6.70 -10.41 -0.04
CA ASP A 86 -6.81 -9.54 -1.23
C ASP A 86 -6.44 -8.07 -0.90
N GLU A 87 -6.08 -7.77 0.35
CA GLU A 87 -5.80 -6.41 0.80
C GLU A 87 -4.29 -6.17 0.86
N LEU A 88 -3.82 -5.15 0.13
CA LEU A 88 -2.45 -4.68 0.15
C LEU A 88 -2.40 -3.35 0.94
N ASP A 89 -1.87 -3.41 2.16
CA ASP A 89 -1.75 -2.27 3.07
C ASP A 89 -0.36 -1.62 2.95
N CYS A 90 -0.34 -0.32 2.64
CA CYS A 90 0.86 0.48 2.45
C CYS A 90 0.85 1.66 3.45
N PRO A 91 1.28 1.46 4.71
CA PRO A 91 1.14 2.45 5.78
C PRO A 91 2.02 3.69 5.59
N ASP A 92 3.09 3.58 4.80
CA ASP A 92 4.07 4.65 4.60
C ASP A 92 4.26 4.96 3.11
N ARG A 93 3.15 5.08 2.33
CA ARG A 93 3.21 5.44 0.90
C ARG A 93 4.06 6.68 0.67
N ALA A 94 3.87 7.71 1.47
CA ALA A 94 4.70 8.91 1.44
C ALA A 94 4.79 9.55 2.83
N ALA A 95 5.99 9.97 3.20
CA ALA A 95 6.23 10.86 4.33
C ALA A 95 7.15 11.99 3.85
N VAL A 96 6.58 13.17 3.59
CA VAL A 96 7.30 14.32 3.06
C VAL A 96 7.33 15.41 4.12
N GLU A 97 8.53 15.86 4.45
CA GLU A 97 8.75 17.06 5.25
C GLU A 97 9.34 18.15 4.37
N GLN A 98 8.71 19.34 4.36
CA GLN A 98 9.13 20.47 3.55
C GLN A 98 9.25 21.73 4.40
N GLU A 99 10.46 22.26 4.50
CA GLU A 99 10.72 23.57 5.09
C GLU A 99 10.16 24.68 4.20
N LEU A 100 9.45 25.63 4.80
CA LEU A 100 8.87 26.76 4.10
C LEU A 100 9.83 27.95 4.11
N SER A 101 10.44 28.22 2.94
CA SER A 101 11.44 29.28 2.81
C SER A 101 10.95 30.63 3.33
N GLY A 102 11.72 31.22 4.24
CA GLY A 102 11.42 32.53 4.84
C GLY A 102 10.43 32.49 6.00
N LEU A 103 9.96 31.31 6.42
CA LEU A 103 9.11 31.10 7.58
C LEU A 103 9.75 30.08 8.54
N ASP A 104 9.49 30.25 9.83
CA ASP A 104 9.72 29.19 10.82
C ASP A 104 8.54 28.21 10.75
N ALA A 105 8.48 27.43 9.67
CA ALA A 105 7.39 26.51 9.41
C ALA A 105 7.84 25.33 8.55
N LYS A 106 7.42 24.13 8.95
CA LYS A 106 7.68 22.87 8.25
C LYS A 106 6.36 22.18 7.96
N LEU A 107 6.07 21.94 6.68
CA LEU A 107 4.92 21.16 6.26
C LEU A 107 5.25 19.68 6.40
N VAL A 108 4.33 18.90 6.96
CA VAL A 108 4.47 17.45 7.12
C VAL A 108 3.27 16.80 6.45
N ILE A 109 3.54 16.04 5.40
CA ILE A 109 2.56 15.28 4.62
C ILE A 109 2.80 13.81 4.89
N LYS A 110 1.76 13.09 5.30
CA LYS A 110 1.78 11.62 5.44
C LYS A 110 0.66 11.02 4.63
N VAL A 111 0.98 10.04 3.81
CA VAL A 111 0.03 9.34 2.96
C VAL A 111 0.12 7.85 3.22
N THR A 112 -1.03 7.23 3.45
CA THR A 112 -1.20 5.78 3.46
C THR A 112 -1.99 5.37 2.22
N ALA A 113 -1.88 4.10 1.82
CA ALA A 113 -2.75 3.53 0.78
C ALA A 113 -3.31 2.18 1.22
N ASN A 114 -4.62 2.03 1.08
CA ASN A 114 -5.32 0.76 1.23
C ASN A 114 -5.72 0.29 -0.16
N VAL A 115 -5.29 -0.91 -0.55
CA VAL A 115 -5.49 -1.42 -1.91
C VAL A 115 -6.17 -2.78 -1.85
N THR A 116 -7.11 -3.01 -2.75
CA THR A 116 -7.76 -4.31 -2.97
C THR A 116 -7.32 -4.87 -4.32
N VAL A 117 -6.78 -6.08 -4.30
CA VAL A 117 -6.37 -6.83 -5.48
C VAL A 117 -7.59 -7.57 -6.04
N GLU A 118 -8.19 -7.01 -7.09
CA GLU A 118 -9.37 -7.62 -7.72
C GLU A 118 -9.00 -8.90 -8.49
N ASN A 119 -7.80 -8.91 -9.09
CA ASN A 119 -7.17 -10.07 -9.72
C ASN A 119 -5.67 -9.78 -9.93
N SER A 120 -4.92 -10.75 -10.46
CA SER A 120 -3.46 -10.63 -10.63
C SER A 120 -3.00 -9.47 -11.52
N ALA A 121 -3.89 -8.87 -12.30
CA ALA A 121 -3.60 -7.79 -13.24
C ALA A 121 -4.39 -6.50 -12.97
N ARG A 122 -5.16 -6.42 -11.86
CA ARG A 122 -5.98 -5.26 -11.53
C ARG A 122 -6.09 -5.01 -10.03
N MET A 123 -5.93 -3.76 -9.64
CA MET A 123 -6.10 -3.27 -8.29
C MET A 123 -6.99 -2.03 -8.26
N VAL A 124 -7.69 -1.86 -7.16
CA VAL A 124 -8.37 -0.61 -6.80
C VAL A 124 -7.90 -0.18 -5.42
N GLY A 125 -7.87 1.11 -5.13
CA GLY A 125 -7.44 1.54 -3.81
C GLY A 125 -7.80 2.98 -3.49
N THR A 126 -7.61 3.32 -2.22
CA THR A 126 -7.79 4.68 -1.71
C THR A 126 -6.52 5.10 -0.98
N GLN A 127 -6.03 6.28 -1.32
CA GLN A 127 -4.99 6.96 -0.56
C GLN A 127 -5.62 7.87 0.47
N HIS A 128 -5.06 7.87 1.67
CA HIS A 128 -5.44 8.79 2.74
C HIS A 128 -4.24 9.67 3.08
N GLY A 129 -4.34 10.95 2.77
CA GLY A 129 -3.34 11.95 3.06
C GLY A 129 -3.71 12.78 4.28
N THR A 130 -2.73 13.03 5.15
CA THR A 130 -2.82 14.03 6.22
C THR A 130 -1.75 15.08 6.01
N VAL A 131 -2.13 16.34 6.18
CA VAL A 131 -1.22 17.48 6.04
C VAL A 131 -1.26 18.28 7.34
N SER A 132 -0.09 18.47 7.93
CA SER A 132 0.09 19.26 9.14
C SER A 132 1.24 20.25 8.96
N CYS A 133 1.34 21.21 9.86
CA CYS A 133 2.45 22.16 9.86
C CYS A 133 2.99 22.33 11.28
N GLU A 134 4.30 22.36 11.40
CA GLU A 134 5.04 22.58 12.64
C GLU A 134 5.79 23.92 12.57
N GLY A 135 5.81 24.68 13.66
CA GLY A 135 6.52 25.96 13.75
C GLY A 135 5.62 27.19 13.89
N SER A 136 6.22 28.33 14.22
CA SER A 136 5.47 29.56 14.50
C SER A 136 4.90 30.24 13.24
N GLY A 137 5.45 29.92 12.06
CA GLY A 137 5.06 30.46 10.75
C GLY A 137 3.86 29.76 10.11
N CYS A 138 3.32 28.69 10.70
CA CYS A 138 2.29 27.86 10.08
C CYS A 138 0.98 28.60 9.77
N GLY A 139 0.57 29.54 10.63
CA GLY A 139 -0.60 30.37 10.36
C GLY A 139 -0.43 31.25 9.11
N ALA A 140 0.76 31.82 8.92
CA ALA A 140 1.08 32.61 7.74
C ALA A 140 1.20 31.74 6.47
N ALA A 141 1.80 30.55 6.61
CA ALA A 141 1.91 29.57 5.53
C ALA A 141 0.54 29.14 5.02
N ALA A 142 -0.34 28.67 5.92
CA ALA A 142 -1.70 28.25 5.59
C ALA A 142 -2.48 29.37 4.89
N ALA A 143 -2.40 30.60 5.41
CA ALA A 143 -3.06 31.76 4.82
C ALA A 143 -2.52 32.11 3.42
N SER A 144 -1.23 31.92 3.16
CA SER A 144 -0.61 32.27 1.87
C SER A 144 -1.09 31.40 0.70
N VAL A 145 -1.45 30.13 0.98
CA VAL A 145 -1.95 29.18 -0.02
C VAL A 145 -3.47 28.97 0.07
N GLY A 146 -4.15 29.65 0.99
CA GLY A 146 -5.59 29.50 1.22
C GLY A 146 -5.99 28.15 1.82
N ALA A 147 -5.04 27.42 2.39
CA ALA A 147 -5.26 26.10 2.96
C ALA A 147 -5.71 26.17 4.41
N SER A 148 -6.48 25.17 4.85
CA SER A 148 -6.74 24.91 6.26
C SER A 148 -5.74 23.85 6.74
N LEU A 149 -5.03 24.10 7.84
CA LEU A 149 -4.09 23.14 8.43
C LEU A 149 -4.37 22.99 9.94
N PRO A 150 -4.33 21.76 10.50
CA PRO A 150 -4.15 20.50 9.79
C PRO A 150 -5.37 20.14 8.92
N CYS A 151 -5.15 19.33 7.88
CA CYS A 151 -6.21 18.85 7.01
C CYS A 151 -5.92 17.44 6.49
N GLU A 152 -6.89 16.90 5.76
CA GLU A 152 -6.89 15.55 5.23
C GLU A 152 -7.45 15.54 3.81
N PHE A 153 -7.00 14.58 3.02
CA PHE A 153 -7.54 14.30 1.70
C PHE A 153 -7.62 12.80 1.43
N GLU A 154 -8.52 12.41 0.55
CA GLU A 154 -8.68 11.03 0.09
C GLU A 154 -8.80 11.00 -1.42
N VAL A 155 -8.07 10.08 -2.04
CA VAL A 155 -8.01 9.92 -3.50
C VAL A 155 -8.16 8.46 -3.85
N ASP A 156 -9.19 8.16 -4.63
CA ASP A 156 -9.41 6.82 -5.16
C ASP A 156 -8.60 6.65 -6.44
N PHE A 157 -8.12 5.43 -6.65
CA PHE A 157 -7.34 5.08 -7.83
C PHE A 157 -7.61 3.65 -8.27
N GLU A 158 -7.26 3.41 -9.52
CA GLU A 158 -7.17 2.09 -10.13
C GLU A 158 -5.73 1.88 -10.61
N ALA A 159 -5.30 0.62 -10.64
CA ALA A 159 -4.06 0.24 -11.30
C ALA A 159 -4.23 -1.06 -12.08
N ASP A 160 -3.66 -1.11 -13.27
CA ASP A 160 -3.69 -2.28 -14.15
C ASP A 160 -2.24 -2.70 -14.49
N PHE A 161 -2.00 -4.01 -14.58
CA PHE A 161 -0.68 -4.55 -14.89
C PHE A 161 -0.28 -4.22 -16.33
N ASP A 162 0.93 -3.70 -16.51
CA ASP A 162 1.52 -3.36 -17.80
C ASP A 162 2.50 -4.47 -18.20
N GLU A 163 2.18 -5.19 -19.28
CA GLU A 163 2.95 -6.34 -19.77
C GLU A 163 4.20 -5.93 -20.59
N ASP A 164 4.39 -4.64 -20.88
CA ASP A 164 5.34 -4.12 -21.88
C ASP A 164 6.74 -3.71 -21.36
#